data_AF-A0A1I0JTQ8-F1
#
_entry.id   AF-A0A1I0JTQ8-F1
#
_cell.length_a   1.000
_cell.length_b   1.000
_cell.length_c   1.000
_cell.angle_alpha   90.00
_cell.angle_beta   90.00
_cell.angle_gamma   90.00
#
_symmetry.space_group_name_H-M   'P 1'
#
loop_
_entity.id
_entity.type
_entity.pdbx_description
1 polymer ?
#
loop_
_entity_poly.entity_id
_entity_poly.type
_entity_poly.pdbx_seq_one_letter_code
_entity_poly.pdbx_strand_id
1 'polypeptide(L)' 'PVAGALATSGNALGHYLHFSRTADGTLTDISAPGGVRVHLNYDNPLDRLTYVKRIVGNEAVETLVQYRYTNGASWAK' A
#
# COMPACT_ATOMS: atom_id res chain seq x y z
N PRO A 1 7.10 2.24 20.30
CA PRO A 1 6.20 2.13 19.13
C PRO A 1 5.83 0.66 18.87
N VAL A 2 4.57 0.30 19.01
CA VAL A 2 4.10 -1.08 18.77
C VAL A 2 3.96 -1.26 17.25
N ALA A 3 4.67 -2.24 16.69
CA ALA A 3 4.46 -2.68 15.31
C ALA A 3 3.00 -3.15 15.16
N GLY A 4 2.27 -2.62 14.16
CA GLY A 4 0.92 -3.09 13.84
C GLY A 4 -0.26 -2.19 14.24
N ALA A 5 -0.09 -0.86 14.29
CA ALA A 5 -1.22 0.04 14.48
C ALA A 5 -2.19 -0.04 13.28
N LEU A 6 -3.29 -0.76 13.45
CA LEU A 6 -4.42 -0.82 12.53
C LEU A 6 -5.19 0.50 12.63
N ALA A 7 -5.05 1.35 11.61
CA ALA A 7 -5.92 2.51 11.46
C ALA A 7 -7.14 2.14 10.62
N THR A 8 -8.30 2.73 10.91
CA THR A 8 -9.53 2.52 10.13
C THR A 8 -10.06 3.85 9.63
N SER A 9 -10.42 3.94 8.35
CA SER A 9 -11.22 5.05 7.82
C SER A 9 -12.57 4.54 7.37
N GLY A 10 -13.63 5.30 7.64
CA GLY A 10 -14.99 4.93 7.27
C GLY A 10 -15.77 6.07 6.64
N ASN A 11 -16.83 5.74 5.91
CA ASN A 11 -17.82 6.71 5.46
C ASN A 11 -19.15 6.55 6.24
N ALA A 12 -20.08 7.48 6.05
CA ALA A 12 -21.40 7.44 6.70
C ALA A 12 -22.27 6.23 6.27
N LEU A 13 -21.85 5.48 5.24
CA LEU A 13 -22.52 4.27 4.78
C LEU A 13 -21.99 3.00 5.49
N GLY A 14 -21.05 3.13 6.42
CA GLY A 14 -20.47 2.00 7.14
C GLY A 14 -19.49 1.18 6.31
N HIS A 15 -18.94 1.74 5.22
CA HIS A 15 -17.79 1.13 4.54
C HIS A 15 -16.53 1.52 5.28
N TYR A 16 -15.71 0.53 5.64
CA TYR A 16 -14.45 0.75 6.35
C TYR A 16 -13.26 0.20 5.56
N LEU A 17 -12.15 0.93 5.60
CA LEU A 17 -10.85 0.45 5.19
C LEU A 17 -9.98 0.24 6.42
N HIS A 18 -9.26 -0.87 6.47
CA HIS A 18 -8.22 -1.14 7.46
C HIS A 18 -6.85 -0.93 6.83
N PHE A 19 -5.98 -0.21 7.53
CA PHE A 19 -4.62 0.10 7.11
C PHE A 19 -3.62 -0.61 8.02
N SER A 20 -2.71 -1.40 7.45
CA SER A 20 -1.59 -2.00 8.19
C SER A 20 -0.30 -1.26 7.86
N ARG A 21 0.53 -1.05 8.89
CA ARG A 21 1.78 -0.30 8.77
C ARG A 21 2.94 -1.05 9.41
N THR A 22 4.14 -0.83 8.89
CA THR A 22 5.40 -1.18 9.55
C THR A 22 5.60 -0.39 10.84
N ALA A 23 6.60 -0.77 11.64
CA ALA A 23 6.90 -0.12 12.93
C ALA A 23 7.32 1.35 12.81
N ASP A 24 7.92 1.73 11.68
CA ASP A 24 8.29 3.10 11.29
C ASP A 24 7.15 3.87 10.59
N GLY A 25 5.99 3.22 10.36
CA GLY A 25 4.75 3.89 9.93
C GLY A 25 4.42 3.78 8.44
N THR A 26 5.28 3.13 7.64
CA THR A 26 5.04 2.89 6.21
C THR A 26 3.83 1.98 6.02
N LEU A 27 2.91 2.39 5.14
CA LEU A 27 1.69 1.64 4.84
C LEU A 27 2.01 0.42 3.99
N THR A 28 1.66 -0.78 4.43
CA THR A 28 1.94 -2.03 3.69
C THR A 28 0.69 -2.66 3.12
N ASP A 29 -0.46 -2.49 3.77
CA ASP A 29 -1.69 -3.15 3.34
C ASP A 29 -2.91 -2.25 3.55
N ILE A 30 -3.83 -2.36 2.60
CA ILE A 30 -5.19 -1.83 2.72
C ILE A 30 -6.14 -3.01 2.55
N SER A 31 -7.08 -3.16 3.46
CA SER A 31 -8.14 -4.17 3.34
C SER A 31 -9.51 -3.57 3.56
N ALA A 32 -10.50 -4.17 2.94
CA ALA A 32 -11.90 -3.80 3.06
C ALA A 32 -12.75 -5.05 3.34
N PRO A 33 -13.96 -4.89 3.89
CA PRO A 33 -14.95 -5.96 3.96
C PRO A 33 -15.15 -6.65 2.60
N GLY A 34 -15.52 -7.93 2.63
CA GLY A 34 -15.69 -8.74 1.40
C GLY A 34 -14.40 -9.37 0.88
N GLY A 35 -13.33 -9.41 1.68
CA GLY A 35 -12.08 -10.12 1.35
C GLY A 35 -11.17 -9.36 0.39
N VAL A 36 -11.43 -8.07 0.15
CA VAL A 36 -10.53 -7.23 -0.66
C VAL A 36 -9.32 -6.86 0.19
N ARG A 37 -8.13 -7.26 -0.27
CA ARG A 37 -6.85 -6.83 0.29
C ARG A 37 -5.90 -6.45 -0.84
N VAL A 38 -5.20 -5.34 -0.64
CA VAL A 38 -4.09 -4.93 -1.50
C VAL A 38 -2.84 -4.76 -0.65
N HIS A 39 -1.71 -5.17 -1.21
CA HIS A 39 -0.39 -5.00 -0.63
C HIS A 39 0.39 -3.97 -1.43
N LEU A 40 1.05 -3.05 -0.71
CA LEU A 40 1.85 -1.96 -1.24
C LEU A 40 3.33 -2.32 -1.06
N ASN A 41 4.05 -2.44 -2.17
CA ASN A 41 5.47 -2.74 -2.16
C ASN A 41 6.28 -1.49 -2.49
N TYR A 42 7.26 -1.18 -1.64
CA TYR A 42 8.15 -0.03 -1.80
C TYR A 42 9.54 -0.51 -2.20
N ASP A 43 10.23 0.28 -3.02
CA ASP A 43 11.65 0.11 -3.30
C ASP A 43 12.48 0.75 -2.18
N ASN A 44 13.48 0.01 -1.72
CA ASN A 44 14.47 0.48 -0.76
C ASN A 44 15.77 0.81 -1.51
N PRO A 45 16.42 1.96 -1.25
CA PRO A 45 16.27 2.80 -0.07
C PRO A 45 15.36 4.03 -0.25
N LEU A 46 14.76 4.22 -1.43
CA LEU A 46 14.11 5.49 -1.77
C LEU A 46 12.68 5.63 -1.23
N ASP A 47 12.15 4.60 -0.56
CA ASP A 47 10.78 4.52 -0.04
C ASP A 47 9.72 4.88 -1.09
N ARG A 48 9.93 4.39 -2.32
CA ARG A 48 9.06 4.66 -3.47
C ARG A 48 8.13 3.48 -3.72
N LEU A 49 6.83 3.72 -3.74
CA LEU A 49 5.84 2.70 -4.08
C LEU A 49 6.09 2.19 -5.51
N THR A 50 6.42 0.91 -5.66
CA THR A 50 6.70 0.29 -6.96
C THR A 50 5.56 -0.58 -7.48
N TYR A 51 4.86 -1.28 -6.58
CA TYR A 51 3.75 -2.14 -6.96
C TYR A 51 2.60 -2.01 -5.97
N VAL A 52 1.38 -2.08 -6.51
CA VAL A 52 0.19 -2.41 -5.73
C VAL A 52 -0.32 -3.75 -6.23
N LYS A 53 -0.38 -4.74 -5.34
CA LYS A 53 -0.82 -6.10 -5.67
C LYS A 53 -2.10 -6.45 -4.96
N ARG A 54 -3.01 -7.14 -5.64
CA ARG A 54 -4.18 -7.73 -5.00
C ARG A 54 -3.79 -9.04 -4.32
N ILE A 55 -4.26 -9.22 -3.10
CA ILE A 55 -4.02 -10.40 -2.27
C ILE A 55 -5.31 -11.20 -2.13
N VAL A 56 -5.26 -12.50 -2.39
CA VAL A 56 -6.36 -13.46 -2.16
C VAL A 56 -5.78 -14.66 -1.43
N GLY A 57 -6.39 -15.07 -0.31
CA GLY A 57 -5.89 -16.22 0.45
C GLY A 57 -4.44 -16.08 0.93
N ASN A 58 -3.99 -14.85 1.20
CA ASN A 58 -2.60 -14.51 1.55
C ASN A 58 -1.57 -14.68 0.41
N GLU A 59 -2.02 -14.88 -0.83
CA GLU A 59 -1.17 -14.92 -2.02
C GLU A 59 -1.37 -13.67 -2.87
N ALA A 60 -0.27 -13.18 -3.47
CA ALA A 60 -0.32 -12.07 -4.41
C ALA A 60 -0.70 -12.58 -5.80
N VAL A 61 -1.95 -12.38 -6.18
CA VAL A 61 -2.53 -12.98 -7.40
C VAL A 61 -2.46 -12.07 -8.62
N GLU A 62 -2.30 -10.75 -8.43
CA GLU A 62 -2.35 -9.77 -9.51
C GLU A 62 -1.60 -8.50 -9.15
N THR A 63 -0.91 -7.89 -10.14
CA THR A 63 -0.38 -6.53 -10.02
C THR A 63 -1.41 -5.56 -10.60
N LEU A 64 -2.01 -4.74 -9.74
CA LEU A 64 -3.01 -3.75 -10.14
C LEU A 64 -2.35 -2.51 -10.76
N VAL A 65 -1.22 -2.09 -10.18
CA VAL A 65 -0.46 -0.93 -10.63
C VAL A 65 1.03 -1.22 -10.46
N GLN A 66 1.83 -0.79 -11.44
CA GLN A 66 3.29 -0.73 -11.35
C GLN A 66 3.74 0.71 -11.62
N TYR A 67 4.52 1.28 -10.70
CA TYR A 67 5.16 2.57 -10.88
C TYR A 67 6.62 2.36 -11.28
N ARG A 68 7.07 3.18 -12.24
CA ARG A 68 8.48 3.28 -12.64
C ARG A 68 8.88 4.73 -12.53
N TYR A 69 9.98 4.97 -11.84
CA TYR A 69 10.51 6.30 -11.63
C TYR A 69 11.72 6.49 -12.54
N THR A 70 11.74 7.58 -13.30
CA THR A 70 12.96 8.05 -13.95
C THR A 70 13.70 8.95 -12.97
N ASN A 71 15.03 8.89 -12.95
CA ASN A 71 15.82 9.89 -12.22
C ASN A 71 15.60 11.23 -12.92
N GLY A 72 14.89 12.14 -12.25
CA GLY A 72 14.63 13.48 -12.74
C GLY A 72 15.92 14.29 -12.77
N ALA A 73 16.67 14.20 -13.86
CA ALA A 73 17.70 15.15 -14.23
C ALA A 73 17.44 15.64 -15.66
N SER A 74 16.35 16.38 -15.86
CA SER A 74 16.15 17.18 -17.07
C SER A 74 15.07 18.26 -16.88
N TRP A 75 15.25 19.11 -15.87
CA TRP A 75 14.78 20.50 -16.01
C TRP A 75 16.00 21.37 -16.32
N ALA A 76 16.47 21.31 -17.55
CA ALA A 76 17.34 22.34 -18.12
C ALA A 76 16.92 22.51 -19.57
N LYS A 77 16.16 23.57 -19.83
CA LYS A 77 16.03 24.21 -21.13
C LYS A 77 16.54 25.64 -20.95
#